data_AF-A0A925L9A1-F1
#
_entry.id   AF-A0A925L9A1-F1
#
_cell.length_a   1.000
_cell.length_b   1.000
_cell.length_c   1.000
_cell.angle_alpha   90.00
_cell.angle_beta   90.00
_cell.angle_gamma   90.00
#
_symmetry.space_group_name_H-M   'P 1'
#
loop_
_entity.id
_entity.type
_entity.pdbx_description
1 polymer ?
#
loop_
_entity_poly.entity_id
_entity_poly.type
_entity_poly.pdbx_seq_one_letter_code
_entity_poly.pdbx_strand_id
1 'polypeptide(L)'
;MSKKPVRVAVTGAAGQIGYALLFRIASGEMLGKDQPVILQLLEIPDEKAQKALKGVMMEIDDCAFPLLAGMEAHSSPETAFEDTDYAL
;
A
#
# COMPACT_ATOMS: atom_id res chain seq x y z
N MET A 1 -7.04 14.33 17.31
CA MET A 1 -7.62 14.37 15.95
C MET A 1 -6.69 13.56 15.06
N SER A 2 -7.20 12.66 14.22
CA SER A 2 -6.34 11.98 13.25
C SER A 2 -5.79 12.99 12.25
N LYS A 3 -4.51 12.86 11.89
CA LYS A 3 -3.90 13.67 10.82
C LYS A 3 -4.58 13.35 9.49
N LYS A 4 -4.42 14.23 8.49
CA LYS A 4 -4.85 13.89 7.12
C LYS A 4 -4.08 12.66 6.64
N PRO A 5 -4.73 11.71 5.94
CA PRO A 5 -4.03 10.57 5.38
C PRO A 5 -2.93 11.01 4.41
N VAL A 6 -1.80 10.29 4.41
CA VAL A 6 -0.73 10.45 3.42
C VAL A 6 -0.75 9.28 2.44
N ARG A 7 -0.35 9.53 1.20
CA ARG A 7 -0.33 8.54 0.12
C ARG A 7 1.07 7.92 0.03
N VAL A 8 1.15 6.60 0.20
CA VAL A 8 2.41 5.85 0.18
C VAL A 8 2.38 4.88 -0.99
N ALA A 9 3.19 5.15 -2.01
CA ALA A 9 3.35 4.26 -3.14
C ALA A 9 4.43 3.21 -2.84
N VAL A 10 4.12 1.95 -3.14
CA VAL A 10 5.05 0.82 -2.97
C VAL A 10 5.13 0.06 -4.27
N THR A 11 6.31 0.02 -4.86
CA THR A 11 6.59 -0.77 -6.07
C THR A 11 6.94 -2.22 -5.72
N GLY A 12 6.72 -3.15 -6.66
CA GLY A 12 6.96 -4.58 -6.40
C GLY A 12 6.14 -5.08 -5.21
N ALA A 13 4.92 -4.54 -5.05
CA ALA A 13 4.11 -4.70 -3.84
C ALA A 13 3.69 -6.16 -3.57
N ALA A 14 3.66 -7.02 -4.61
CA ALA A 14 3.40 -8.46 -4.45
C ALA A 14 4.69 -9.28 -4.22
N GLY A 15 5.86 -8.65 -4.26
CA GLY A 15 7.15 -9.27 -3.95
C GLY A 15 7.37 -9.49 -2.44
N GLN A 16 8.41 -10.25 -2.10
CA GLN A 16 8.67 -10.64 -0.70
C GLN A 16 8.92 -9.47 0.24
N ILE A 17 9.66 -8.45 -0.22
CA ILE A 17 9.94 -7.24 0.58
C ILE A 17 8.68 -6.39 0.69
N GLY A 18 7.97 -6.18 -0.42
CA GLY A 18 6.68 -5.47 -0.44
C GLY A 18 5.71 -6.09 0.56
N TYR A 19 5.51 -7.41 0.48
CA TYR A 19 4.68 -8.15 1.40
C TYR A 19 5.04 -7.90 2.87
N ALA A 20 6.30 -8.05 3.27
CA ALA A 20 6.70 -7.83 4.67
C ALA A 20 6.57 -6.35 5.12
N LEU A 21 6.75 -5.41 4.19
CA LEU A 21 6.74 -3.98 4.47
C LEU A 21 5.32 -3.44 4.65
N LEU A 22 4.37 -3.85 3.80
CA LEU A 22 3.03 -3.25 3.73
C LEU A 22 2.26 -3.33 5.05
N PHE A 23 2.30 -4.48 5.74
CA PHE A 23 1.65 -4.62 7.06
C PHE A 23 2.25 -3.69 8.11
N ARG A 24 3.55 -3.39 8.03
CA ARG A 24 4.22 -2.47 8.96
C ARG A 24 3.88 -1.01 8.66
N ILE A 25 3.71 -0.67 7.38
CA ILE A 25 3.20 0.65 6.98
C ILE A 25 1.76 0.81 7.49
N ALA A 26 0.87 -0.14 7.18
CA ALA A 26 -0.54 -0.11 7.58
C ALA A 26 -0.74 -0.13 9.10
N SER A 27 0.15 -0.78 9.86
CA SER A 27 0.12 -0.77 11.33
C SER A 27 0.63 0.55 11.94
N GLY A 28 1.20 1.46 11.15
CA GLY A 28 1.77 2.73 11.60
C GLY A 28 3.20 2.63 12.16
N GLU A 29 3.94 1.54 11.91
CA GLU A 29 5.34 1.45 12.33
C GLU A 29 6.27 2.37 11.53
N MET A 30 5.92 2.71 10.29
CA MET A 30 6.74 3.58 9.45
C MET A 30 6.59 5.07 9.83
N LEU A 31 5.36 5.54 10.01
CA LEU A 31 5.04 6.97 10.13
C LEU A 31 4.45 7.38 11.48
N GLY A 32 4.26 6.42 12.40
CA GLY A 32 3.70 6.65 13.72
C GLY A 32 2.24 6.18 13.87
N LYS A 33 1.82 5.96 15.11
CA LYS A 33 0.50 5.39 15.45
C LYS A 33 -0.68 6.37 15.37
N ASP A 34 -0.44 7.59 14.86
CA ASP A 34 -1.43 8.65 14.71
C ASP A 34 -1.57 9.18 13.27
N GLN A 35 -0.87 8.55 12.31
CA GLN A 35 -0.82 8.93 10.91
C GLN A 35 -1.57 7.91 10.03
N PRO A 36 -2.77 8.24 9.53
CA PRO A 36 -3.44 7.40 8.55
C PRO A 36 -2.68 7.36 7.22
N VAL A 37 -2.82 6.27 6.47
CA VAL A 37 -2.14 6.04 5.20
C VAL A 37 -3.10 5.56 4.12
N ILE A 38 -2.85 5.94 2.88
CA ILE A 38 -3.44 5.35 1.67
C ILE A 38 -2.31 4.61 0.95
N LEU A 39 -2.48 3.32 0.72
CA LEU A 39 -1.47 2.51 0.03
C LEU A 39 -1.72 2.52 -1.48
N GLN A 40 -0.74 2.93 -2.27
CA GLN A 40 -0.77 2.86 -3.74
C GLN A 40 0.18 1.75 -4.19
N LEU A 41 -0.37 0.61 -4.55
CA LEU A 41 0.40 -0.62 -4.76
C LEU A 41 0.66 -0.82 -6.25
N LEU A 42 1.93 -0.82 -6.64
CA LEU A 42 2.34 -1.01 -8.04
C LEU A 42 2.96 -2.39 -8.23
N GLU A 43 2.44 -3.10 -9.23
CA GLU A 43 3.09 -4.27 -9.83
C GLU A 43 3.15 -4.13 -11.35
N ILE A 44 4.00 -4.94 -11.97
CA ILE A 44 4.08 -5.01 -13.44
C ILE A 44 2.71 -5.42 -14.04
N PRO A 45 2.42 -5.05 -15.31
CA PRO A 45 1.20 -5.43 -16.01
C PRO A 45 1.23 -6.90 -16.46
N ASP A 46 1.57 -7.80 -15.53
CA ASP A 46 1.54 -9.26 -15.69
C ASP A 46 0.36 -9.83 -14.89
N GLU A 47 -0.41 -10.73 -15.49
CA GLU A 47 -1.64 -11.25 -14.87
C GLU A 47 -1.38 -11.98 -13.55
N LYS A 48 -0.27 -12.74 -13.46
CA LYS A 48 0.08 -13.47 -12.25
C LYS A 48 0.52 -12.51 -11.15
N ALA A 49 1.33 -11.49 -11.47
CA ALA A 49 1.72 -10.45 -10.53
C ALA A 49 0.50 -9.66 -10.01
N GLN A 50 -0.40 -9.25 -10.90
CA GLN A 50 -1.62 -8.53 -10.52
C GLN A 50 -2.59 -9.39 -9.68
N LYS A 51 -2.68 -10.69 -9.95
CA LYS A 51 -3.45 -11.61 -9.10
C LYS A 51 -2.82 -11.78 -7.72
N ALA A 52 -1.50 -11.86 -7.64
CA ALA A 52 -0.79 -11.91 -6.36
C ALA A 52 -1.00 -10.60 -5.57
N LEU A 53 -0.91 -9.45 -6.24
CA LEU A 53 -1.18 -8.13 -5.64
C LEU A 53 -2.58 -8.06 -5.01
N LYS A 54 -3.61 -8.54 -5.74
CA LYS A 54 -4.96 -8.65 -5.19
C LYS A 54 -5.03 -9.56 -3.96
N GLY A 55 -4.24 -10.64 -3.94
CA GLY A 55 -4.06 -11.49 -2.77
C GLY A 55 -3.57 -10.71 -1.55
N VAL A 56 -2.47 -9.98 -1.72
CA VAL A 56 -1.88 -9.14 -0.68
C VAL A 56 -2.87 -8.08 -0.17
N MET A 57 -3.62 -7.45 -1.08
CA MET A 57 -4.68 -6.51 -0.71
C MET A 57 -5.74 -7.15 0.19
N MET A 58 -6.24 -8.34 -0.17
CA MET A 58 -7.22 -9.05 0.67
C MET A 58 -6.68 -9.33 2.07
N GLU A 59 -5.42 -9.74 2.18
CA GLU A 59 -4.79 -10.01 3.48
C GLU A 59 -4.62 -8.74 4.34
N ILE A 60 -4.30 -7.61 3.70
CA ILE A 60 -4.19 -6.32 4.39
C ILE A 60 -5.58 -5.85 4.88
N ASP A 61 -6.62 -6.00 4.07
CA ASP A 61 -8.00 -5.66 4.45
C ASP A 61 -8.49 -6.53 5.61
N ASP A 62 -8.20 -7.83 5.61
CA ASP A 62 -8.57 -8.77 6.67
C ASP A 62 -7.90 -8.43 8.03
N CYS A 63 -6.78 -7.71 8.01
CA CYS A 63 -6.11 -7.25 9.23
C CYS A 63 -6.84 -6.09 9.93
N ALA A 64 -7.81 -5.45 9.27
CA ALA A 64 -8.63 -4.36 9.80
C ALA A 64 -7.80 -3.23 10.46
N PHE A 65 -6.70 -2.83 9.82
CA PHE A 65 -5.80 -1.81 10.37
C PHE A 65 -6.53 -0.46 10.52
N PRO A 66 -6.56 0.13 11.72
CA PRO A 66 -7.29 1.38 11.97
C PRO A 66 -6.66 2.61 11.27
N LEU A 67 -5.41 2.50 10.83
CA LEU A 67 -4.69 3.57 10.13
C LEU A 67 -4.76 3.43 8.60
N LEU A 68 -5.26 2.32 8.06
CA LEU A 68 -5.42 2.15 6.63
C LEU A 68 -6.69 2.89 6.17
N ALA A 69 -6.49 4.07 5.60
CA ALA A 69 -7.58 4.92 5.11
C ALA A 69 -8.05 4.54 3.70
N GLY A 70 -7.21 3.82 2.94
CA GLY A 70 -7.53 3.34 1.59
C GLY A 70 -6.38 2.54 0.99
N MET A 71 -6.68 1.82 -0.08
CA MET A 71 -5.71 1.02 -0.81
C MET A 71 -6.11 0.93 -2.29
N GLU A 72 -5.15 1.14 -3.17
CA GLU A 72 -5.33 1.17 -4.62
C GLU A 72 -4.28 0.26 -5.27
N ALA A 73 -4.67 -0.50 -6.31
CA ALA A 73 -3.76 -1.32 -7.09
C ALA A 73 -3.57 -0.73 -8.49
N HIS A 74 -2.32 -0.74 -8.94
CA HIS A 74 -1.91 -0.14 -10.18
C HIS A 74 -1.02 -1.09 -10.98
N SER A 75 -1.11 -0.96 -12.30
CA SER A 75 -0.24 -1.63 -13.28
C SER A 75 0.62 -0.67 -14.08
N SER A 76 0.51 0.64 -13.81
CA SER A 76 1.28 1.70 -14.44
C SER A 76 1.85 2.67 -13.40
N PRO A 77 3.12 3.09 -13.52
CA PRO A 77 3.73 4.07 -12.62
C PRO A 77 2.97 5.40 -12.56
N GLU A 78 2.43 5.85 -13.69
CA GLU A 78 1.76 7.15 -13.80
C GLU A 78 0.55 7.23 -12.85
N THR A 79 -0.26 6.18 -12.80
CA THR A 79 -1.40 6.11 -11.88
C THR A 79 -0.98 5.78 -10.45
N ALA A 80 0.09 5.00 -10.27
CA ALA A 80 0.54 4.59 -8.94
C ALA A 80 1.15 5.75 -8.16
N PHE A 81 1.79 6.69 -8.86
CA PHE A 81 2.48 7.81 -8.26
C PHE A 81 1.66 9.11 -8.21
N GLU A 82 0.39 9.06 -8.60
CA GLU A 82 -0.50 10.21 -8.54
C GLU A 82 -0.67 10.66 -7.08
N ASP A 83 -0.33 11.93 -6.82
CA ASP A 83 -0.37 12.59 -5.51
C ASP A 83 0.42 11.88 -4.40
N THR A 84 1.39 11.04 -4.74
CA THR A 84 2.19 10.30 -3.75
C THR A 84 3.05 11.22 -2.88
N ASP A 85 2.96 11.05 -1.56
CA ASP A 85 3.81 11.75 -0.59
C ASP A 85 5.15 11.00 -0.36
N TYR A 86 5.11 9.66 -0.38
CA TYR A 86 6.26 8.79 -0.16
C TYR A 86 6.27 7.63 -1.18
N ALA A 87 7.41 7.37 -1.82
CA ALA A 87 7.57 6.25 -2.74
C ALA A 87 8.69 5.30 -2.26
N LEU A 88 8.41 4.00 -2.26
CA LEU A 88 9.34 2.92 -1.91
C LEU A 88 9.51 1.89 -3.04
#